data_AF-A0A1Q7RUL5-F1
#
_entry.id   AF-A0A1Q7RUL5-F1
#
_cell.length_a   1.000
_cell.length_b   1.000
_cell.length_c   1.000
_cell.angle_alpha   90.00
_cell.angle_beta   90.00
_cell.angle_gamma   90.00
#
_symmetry.space_group_name_H-M   'P 1'
#
loop_
_entity.id
_entity.type
_entity.pdbx_description
1 polymer ?
#
loop_
_entity_poly.entity_id
_entity_poly.type
_entity_poly.pdbx_seq_one_letter_code
_entity_poly.pdbx_strand_id
1 'polypeptide(L)'
;MNYSRRNFLKAAGSGIALTAIGEGSIVAAAAAPLALPAPITSEKSTFLINGKLHVVEYDVRTTLWEVIAIKLGLTGTNRSCNRGSCGACSVLVEGIPLYSCHTLATEAAGKRTV
;
A
#
# COMPACT_ATOMS: atom_id res chain seq x y z
N MET A 1 39.59 -4.08 1.98
CA MET A 1 38.87 -4.64 0.82
C MET A 1 37.64 -3.76 0.57
N ASN A 2 37.69 -2.78 -0.34
CA ASN A 2 36.59 -1.85 -0.58
C ASN A 2 35.73 -2.33 -1.77
N TYR A 3 34.59 -2.96 -1.49
CA TYR A 3 33.62 -3.34 -2.52
C TYR A 3 32.72 -2.14 -2.84
N SER A 4 32.99 -1.44 -3.95
CA SER A 4 32.14 -0.36 -4.47
C SER A 4 31.08 -0.93 -5.41
N ARG A 5 29.86 -0.35 -5.38
CA ARG A 5 28.77 -0.65 -6.33
C ARG A 5 29.24 -0.65 -7.80
N ARG A 6 30.22 0.21 -8.12
CA ARG A 6 30.81 0.32 -9.45
C ARG A 6 31.62 -0.91 -9.88
N ASN A 7 32.27 -1.60 -8.95
CA ASN A 7 33.02 -2.82 -9.24
C ASN A 7 32.09 -4.05 -9.30
N PHE A 8 31.01 -4.06 -8.50
CA PHE A 8 29.99 -5.09 -8.58
C PHE A 8 29.24 -5.10 -9.91
N LEU A 9 28.79 -3.92 -10.38
CA LEU A 9 28.07 -3.81 -11.66
C LEU A 9 28.93 -4.20 -12.87
N LYS A 10 30.25 -4.00 -12.81
CA LYS A 10 31.18 -4.45 -13.85
C LYS A 10 31.37 -5.97 -13.86
N ALA A 11 31.29 -6.62 -12.70
CA ALA A 11 31.42 -8.08 -12.58
C ALA A 11 30.13 -8.83 -12.94
N ALA A 12 28.96 -8.21 -12.73
CA ALA A 12 27.66 -8.83 -13.02
C ALA A 12 27.26 -8.80 -14.52
N GLY A 13 28.02 -8.10 -15.37
CA GLY A 13 27.66 -7.89 -16.78
C GLY A 13 28.11 -8.97 -17.77
N SER A 14 28.76 -10.04 -17.32
CA SER A 14 29.27 -11.11 -18.20
C SER A 14 28.39 -12.36 -18.12
N GLY A 15 27.19 -12.30 -18.70
CA GLY A 15 26.33 -13.47 -18.89
C GLY A 15 26.63 -14.17 -20.21
N ILE A 16 27.08 -15.43 -20.15
CA ILE A 16 27.25 -16.32 -21.31
C ILE A 16 25.86 -16.66 -21.86
N ALA A 17 25.61 -16.36 -23.13
CA ALA A 17 24.40 -16.79 -23.83
C ALA A 17 24.49 -18.28 -24.16
N LEU A 18 23.68 -19.10 -23.48
CA LEU A 18 23.44 -20.50 -23.85
C LEU A 18 21.98 -20.62 -24.31
N THR A 19 21.79 -20.62 -25.62
CA THR A 19 20.53 -20.97 -26.29
C THR A 19 20.40 -22.50 -26.30
N ALA A 20 19.49 -23.03 -25.49
CA ALA A 20 19.00 -24.39 -25.63
C ALA A 20 17.53 -24.34 -26.04
N ILE A 21 17.29 -24.59 -27.33
CA ILE A 21 15.98 -24.89 -27.91
C ILE A 21 15.49 -26.23 -27.36
N GLY A 22 14.44 -26.20 -26.55
CA GLY A 22 13.70 -27.39 -26.13
C GLY A 22 12.23 -27.17 -26.45
N GLU A 23 11.71 -27.87 -27.45
CA GLU A 23 10.29 -27.94 -27.79
C GLU A 23 9.53 -28.63 -26.65
N GLY A 24 9.19 -27.86 -25.62
CA GLY A 24 8.27 -28.29 -24.58
C GLY A 24 6.84 -28.01 -25.05
N SER A 25 6.09 -29.05 -25.40
CA SER A 25 4.65 -28.98 -25.62
C SER A 25 3.97 -28.22 -24.48
N ILE A 26 3.46 -27.03 -24.79
CA ILE A 26 2.53 -26.31 -23.95
C ILE A 26 1.23 -27.10 -23.89
N VAL A 27 1.00 -27.80 -22.78
CA VAL A 27 -0.31 -28.37 -22.47
C VAL A 27 -1.24 -27.19 -22.20
N ALA A 28 -2.10 -26.85 -23.16
CA ALA A 28 -3.14 -25.86 -22.98
C ALA A 28 -4.19 -26.43 -22.01
N ALA A 29 -4.01 -26.17 -20.72
CA ALA A 29 -5.06 -26.35 -19.74
C ALA A 29 -6.12 -25.27 -20.00
N ALA A 30 -7.25 -25.65 -20.61
CA ALA A 30 -8.42 -24.81 -20.65
C ALA A 30 -8.95 -24.64 -19.22
N ALA A 31 -8.52 -23.56 -18.56
CA ALA A 31 -9.03 -23.20 -17.25
C ALA A 31 -10.51 -22.84 -17.39
N ALA A 32 -11.38 -23.60 -16.72
CA ALA A 32 -12.75 -23.17 -16.48
C ALA A 32 -12.71 -21.76 -15.85
N PRO A 33 -13.64 -20.85 -16.21
CA PRO A 33 -13.60 -19.50 -15.69
C PRO A 33 -13.73 -19.56 -14.16
N LEU A 34 -12.69 -19.11 -13.46
CA LEU A 34 -12.72 -18.90 -12.02
C LEU A 34 -13.84 -17.88 -11.75
N ALA A 35 -14.97 -18.36 -11.27
CA ALA A 35 -16.06 -17.52 -10.78
C ALA A 35 -15.59 -16.87 -9.48
N LEU A 36 -14.88 -15.75 -9.62
CA LEU A 36 -14.46 -14.95 -8.47
C LEU A 36 -15.69 -14.30 -7.83
N PRO A 37 -15.77 -14.25 -6.49
CA PRO A 37 -16.81 -13.49 -5.81
C PRO A 37 -16.71 -12.01 -6.22
N ALA A 38 -17.85 -11.31 -6.22
CA ALA A 38 -17.88 -9.90 -6.52
C ALA A 38 -16.90 -9.14 -5.59
N PRO A 39 -16.07 -8.23 -6.11
CA PRO A 39 -15.12 -7.51 -5.29
C PRO A 39 -15.86 -6.66 -4.26
N ILE A 40 -15.44 -6.75 -3.00
CA ILE A 40 -15.81 -5.77 -1.97
C ILE A 40 -15.12 -4.46 -2.31
N THR A 41 -15.90 -3.47 -2.71
CA THR A 41 -15.38 -2.17 -3.16
C THR A 41 -15.54 -1.07 -2.12
N SER A 42 -16.55 -1.13 -1.25
CA SER A 42 -16.89 -0.05 -0.30
C SER A 42 -17.25 -0.59 1.09
N GLU A 43 -16.91 0.18 2.12
CA GLU A 43 -17.28 -0.07 3.52
C GLU A 43 -17.70 1.24 4.21
N LYS A 44 -18.54 1.13 5.24
CA LYS A 44 -18.90 2.22 6.14
C LYS A 44 -18.47 1.88 7.56
N SER A 45 -17.58 2.70 8.13
CA SER A 45 -17.03 2.47 9.47
C SER A 45 -16.94 3.78 10.27
N THR A 46 -16.73 3.65 11.57
CA THR A 46 -16.60 4.79 12.50
C THR A 46 -15.14 5.04 12.84
N PHE A 47 -14.72 6.30 12.83
CA PHE A 47 -13.38 6.77 13.18
C PHE A 47 -13.43 7.70 14.39
N LEU A 48 -12.53 7.54 15.34
CA LEU A 48 -12.36 8.46 16.48
C LEU A 48 -11.14 9.35 16.22
N ILE A 49 -11.34 10.50 15.57
CA ILE A 49 -10.25 11.42 15.18
C ILE A 49 -10.30 12.65 16.07
N ASN A 50 -9.19 12.99 16.72
CA ASN A 50 -9.10 14.15 17.63
C ASN A 50 -10.21 14.18 18.69
N GLY A 51 -10.59 12.99 19.19
CA GLY A 51 -11.65 12.84 20.19
C GLY A 51 -13.08 12.95 19.65
N LYS A 52 -13.29 13.11 18.33
CA LYS A 52 -14.61 13.19 17.70
C LYS A 52 -14.90 11.93 16.87
N LEU A 53 -16.13 11.43 16.97
CA LEU A 53 -16.61 10.30 16.17
C LEU A 53 -17.05 10.77 14.77
N HIS A 54 -16.58 10.06 13.76
CA HIS A 54 -16.89 10.29 12.35
C HIS A 54 -17.32 8.98 11.69
N VAL A 55 -18.52 8.94 11.14
CA VAL A 55 -18.98 7.80 10.33
C VAL A 55 -18.70 8.12 8.87
N VAL A 56 -17.89 7.30 8.21
CA VAL A 56 -17.41 7.56 6.85
C VAL A 56 -17.62 6.33 5.99
N GLU A 57 -18.09 6.55 4.77
CA GLU A 57 -18.15 5.55 3.70
C GLU A 57 -16.98 5.75 2.73
N TYR A 58 -16.25 4.67 2.45
CA TYR A 58 -14.98 4.72 1.73
C TYR A 58 -14.70 3.42 0.97
N ASP A 59 -13.87 3.50 -0.09
CA ASP A 59 -13.40 2.30 -0.81
C ASP A 59 -12.38 1.54 0.04
N VAL A 60 -12.35 0.21 0.01
CA VAL A 60 -11.45 -0.60 0.85
C VAL A 60 -9.96 -0.29 0.66
N ARG A 61 -9.56 0.35 -0.45
CA ARG A 61 -8.19 0.79 -0.75
C ARG A 61 -7.87 2.19 -0.22
N THR A 62 -8.87 2.88 0.33
CA THR A 62 -8.72 4.25 0.84
C THR A 62 -7.73 4.25 2.01
N THR A 63 -6.78 5.17 1.95
CA THR A 63 -5.80 5.37 3.02
C THR A 63 -6.40 6.18 4.17
N LEU A 64 -5.85 6.05 5.38
CA LEU A 64 -6.24 6.86 6.52
C LEU A 64 -6.05 8.37 6.23
N TRP A 65 -5.00 8.74 5.51
CA TRP A 65 -4.79 10.13 5.08
C TRP A 65 -5.96 10.65 4.23
N GLU A 66 -6.47 9.85 3.29
CA GLU A 66 -7.60 10.25 2.44
C GLU A 66 -8.89 10.41 3.24
N VAL A 67 -9.13 9.57 4.25
CA VAL A 67 -10.25 9.76 5.17
C VAL A 67 -10.12 11.11 5.90
N ILE A 68 -8.96 11.38 6.51
CA ILE A 68 -8.74 12.59 7.31
C ILE A 68 -8.79 13.85 6.43
N ALA A 69 -8.01 13.90 5.36
CA ALA A 69 -7.81 15.11 4.57
C ALA A 69 -8.91 15.33 3.53
N ILE A 70 -9.36 14.28 2.84
CA ILE A 70 -10.28 14.42 1.71
C ILE A 70 -11.74 14.24 2.15
N LYS A 71 -12.03 13.19 2.94
CA LYS A 71 -13.41 12.90 3.36
C LYS A 71 -13.87 13.79 4.52
N LEU A 72 -12.99 14.05 5.49
CA LEU A 72 -13.31 14.86 6.68
C LEU A 72 -12.84 16.32 6.58
N GLY A 73 -11.98 16.65 5.62
CA GLY A 73 -11.49 18.02 5.41
C GLY A 73 -10.53 18.51 6.50
N LEU A 74 -9.94 17.61 7.28
CA LEU A 74 -9.00 17.96 8.36
C LEU A 74 -7.58 18.10 7.77
N THR A 75 -7.04 19.31 7.81
CA THR A 75 -5.79 19.68 7.10
C THR A 75 -4.51 19.54 7.94
N GLY A 76 -4.59 18.97 9.15
CA GLY A 76 -3.45 18.85 10.06
C GLY A 76 -2.33 17.91 9.59
N THR A 77 -2.64 16.95 8.72
CA THR A 77 -1.68 15.97 8.19
C THR A 77 -1.48 16.15 6.68
N ASN A 78 -0.25 16.07 6.19
CA ASN A 78 0.09 16.41 4.81
C ASN A 78 0.62 15.20 4.03
N ARG A 79 0.34 15.15 2.72
CA ARG A 79 0.82 14.10 1.82
C ARG A 79 1.82 14.67 0.83
N SER A 80 3.11 14.60 1.16
CA SER A 80 4.19 15.06 0.27
C SER A 80 4.83 13.94 -0.57
N CYS A 81 5.12 12.78 0.01
CA CYS A 81 5.76 11.68 -0.74
C CYS A 81 4.83 10.53 -1.16
N ASN A 82 3.75 10.30 -0.40
CA ASN A 82 2.83 9.16 -0.56
C ASN A 82 3.48 7.78 -0.70
N ARG A 83 4.63 7.57 -0.06
CA ARG A 83 5.42 6.32 -0.14
C ARG A 83 6.16 5.98 1.15
N GLY A 84 5.70 6.53 2.27
CA GLY A 84 6.26 6.26 3.60
C GLY A 84 7.70 6.75 3.83
N SER A 85 8.21 7.69 3.03
CA SER A 85 9.62 8.12 3.12
C SER A 85 9.85 9.47 3.79
N CYS A 86 8.83 10.31 3.93
CA CYS A 86 8.99 11.71 4.37
C CYS A 86 8.43 12.05 5.75
N GLY A 87 7.57 11.22 6.33
CA GLY A 87 6.92 11.47 7.62
C GLY A 87 5.88 12.61 7.67
N ALA A 88 5.71 13.42 6.62
CA ALA A 88 4.69 14.48 6.58
C ALA A 88 3.24 14.02 6.86
N CYS A 89 2.94 12.73 6.59
CA CYS A 89 1.63 12.12 6.81
C CYS A 89 1.50 11.42 8.19
N SER A 90 2.43 11.68 9.12
CA SER A 90 2.44 10.96 10.41
C SER A 90 1.25 11.35 11.29
N VAL A 91 0.64 10.35 11.93
CA VAL A 91 -0.44 10.49 12.91
C VAL A 91 -0.22 9.47 14.04
N LEU A 92 -0.90 9.63 15.17
CA LEU A 92 -0.88 8.66 16.27
C LEU A 92 -2.15 7.81 16.20
N VAL A 93 -2.00 6.51 15.98
CA VAL A 93 -3.11 5.54 16.06
C VAL A 93 -2.92 4.70 17.31
N GLU A 94 -3.86 4.76 18.25
CA GLU A 94 -3.72 4.16 19.59
C GLU A 94 -2.40 4.58 20.29
N GLY A 95 -1.99 5.82 20.07
CA GLY A 95 -0.73 6.37 20.61
C GLY A 95 0.54 5.92 19.88
N ILE A 96 0.44 5.07 18.86
CA ILE A 96 1.58 4.59 18.07
C ILE A 96 1.73 5.47 16.81
N PRO A 97 2.92 6.02 16.53
CA PRO A 97 3.16 6.81 15.32
C PRO A 97 3.13 5.91 14.08
N LEU A 98 2.24 6.23 13.14
CA LEU A 98 2.10 5.54 11.86
C LEU A 98 2.05 6.54 10.69
N TYR A 99 2.42 6.08 9.51
CA TYR A 99 2.25 6.84 8.27
C TYR A 99 0.82 6.65 7.75
N SER A 100 -0.04 7.65 7.94
CA SER A 100 -1.45 7.60 7.50
C SER A 100 -1.61 7.37 5.99
N CYS A 101 -0.58 7.71 5.20
CA CYS A 101 -0.53 7.48 3.76
C CYS A 101 -0.21 6.02 3.37
N HIS A 102 0.12 5.15 4.32
CA HIS A 102 0.36 3.71 4.12
C HIS A 102 -0.49 2.83 5.06
N THR A 103 -1.34 3.43 5.90
CA THR A 103 -2.33 2.71 6.72
C THR A 103 -3.67 2.76 5.99
N LEU A 104 -4.33 1.60 5.86
CA LEU A 104 -5.66 1.56 5.26
C LEU A 104 -6.70 2.11 6.25
N ALA A 105 -7.75 2.72 5.72
CA ALA A 105 -8.87 3.20 6.51
C ALA A 105 -9.56 2.05 7.26
N THR A 106 -9.67 0.87 6.64
CA THR A 106 -10.21 -0.35 7.26
C THR A 106 -9.40 -0.79 8.48
N GLU A 107 -8.07 -0.66 8.44
CA GLU A 107 -7.19 -1.01 9.56
C GLU A 107 -7.28 -0.02 10.73
N ALA A 108 -7.58 1.24 10.44
CA ALA A 108 -7.70 2.32 11.42
C ALA A 108 -9.13 2.49 11.95
N ALA A 109 -10.11 1.84 11.33
CA ALA A 109 -11.51 1.89 11.75
C ALA A 109 -11.66 1.47 13.22
N GLY A 110 -12.45 2.23 13.98
CA GLY A 110 -12.67 2.00 15.41
C GLY A 110 -11.52 2.41 16.32
N LYS A 111 -10.34 2.77 15.79
CA LYS A 111 -9.18 3.19 16.59
C LYS A 111 -9.16 4.70 16.81
N ARG A 112 -8.59 5.11 17.94
CA ARG A 112 -8.31 6.51 18.26
C ARG A 112 -7.15 6.99 17.40
N THR A 113 -7.38 8.04 16.63
CA THR A 113 -6.37 8.74 15.83
C THR A 113 -6.23 10.19 16.28
N VAL A 114 -5.00 10.67 16.41
CA VAL A 114 -4.65 12.08 16.72
C VAL A 114 -3.64 12.58 15.71
#